data_AF-A0A2K3IVL2-F1
#
_entry.id   AF-A0A2K3IVL2-F1
#
_cell.length_a   1.000
_cell.length_b   1.000
_cell.length_c   1.000
_cell.angle_alpha   90.00
_cell.angle_beta   90.00
_cell.angle_gamma   90.00
#
_symmetry.space_group_name_H-M   'P 1'
#
loop_
_entity.id
_entity.type
_entity.pdbx_description
1 polymer ?
#
loop_
_entity_poly.entity_id
_entity_poly.type
_entity_poly.pdbx_seq_one_letter_code
_entity_poly.pdbx_strand_id
1 'polypeptide(L)'
;MKQLIIFCTFIFLFACTQKNEMQSKKQVDQNWTHYIRTSGHGVNKANIERNIKDAQETYLFGIEVDNDPPGRYGSFLDPTEKLEALKIMASRAHEINNYAFVYIAGLECITNDADNKEHTFFKDHPDWVQRDIDERPAVFGGGTAFWIGEGDEDVWISPYATEWRNIYMEQVRKIAETGIDGIYVDIPYWMTHFRGWTDTWASFDVYTVAAFKERTGLDAKKDLKLGDFTDPN
;
A
#
# COMPACT_ATOMS: atom_id res chain seq x y z
N MET A 1 53.00 17.74 -61.64
CA MET A 1 52.02 16.66 -61.35
C MET A 1 52.17 16.32 -59.88
N LYS A 2 51.20 16.75 -59.05
CA LYS A 2 50.21 15.90 -58.31
C LYS A 2 50.89 14.98 -57.27
N GLN A 3 50.52 14.82 -56.00
CA GLN A 3 49.49 15.31 -55.05
C GLN A 3 50.00 14.83 -53.66
N LEU A 4 49.89 15.61 -52.56
CA LEU A 4 48.88 15.46 -51.48
C LEU A 4 48.63 13.99 -51.07
N ILE A 5 48.83 13.55 -49.82
CA ILE A 5 47.87 13.69 -48.71
C ILE A 5 48.56 13.39 -47.35
N ILE A 6 48.27 14.27 -46.40
CA ILE A 6 48.56 14.23 -44.95
C ILE A 6 47.26 13.86 -44.22
N PHE A 7 47.39 13.20 -43.07
CA PHE A 7 46.40 13.01 -41.98
C PHE A 7 45.22 12.05 -42.22
N CYS A 8 45.12 11.03 -41.36
CA CYS A 8 43.92 10.71 -40.55
C CYS A 8 44.11 9.36 -39.85
N THR A 9 44.62 9.34 -38.62
CA THR A 9 44.46 8.17 -37.73
C THR A 9 44.59 8.53 -36.25
N PHE A 10 43.73 9.42 -35.77
CA PHE A 10 43.37 9.49 -34.35
C PHE A 10 41.86 9.74 -34.30
N ILE A 11 41.18 9.22 -33.27
CA ILE A 11 39.72 9.09 -33.11
C ILE A 11 39.19 7.74 -33.58
N PHE A 12 39.52 6.65 -32.87
CA PHE A 12 38.64 5.47 -32.77
C PHE A 12 38.82 4.68 -31.47
N LEU A 13 39.27 5.32 -30.38
CA LEU A 13 39.46 4.65 -29.08
C LEU A 13 38.58 5.21 -27.94
N PHE A 14 37.83 6.29 -28.16
CA PHE A 14 36.96 6.86 -27.11
C PHE A 14 35.52 6.33 -27.10
N ALA A 15 35.08 5.63 -28.14
CA ALA A 15 33.68 5.18 -28.25
C ALA A 15 33.40 3.83 -27.58
N CYS A 16 34.42 3.00 -27.31
CA CYS A 16 34.22 1.69 -26.66
C CYS A 16 34.18 1.77 -25.13
N THR A 17 34.82 2.76 -24.51
CA THR A 17 34.82 2.94 -23.05
C THR A 17 33.48 3.49 -22.53
N GLN A 18 32.83 4.40 -23.26
CA GLN A 18 31.51 4.93 -22.86
C GLN A 18 30.39 3.87 -22.87
N LYS A 19 30.43 2.90 -23.80
CA LYS A 19 29.42 1.82 -23.85
C LYS A 19 29.47 0.90 -22.64
N ASN A 20 30.67 0.61 -22.13
CA ASN A 20 30.84 -0.28 -20.98
C ASN A 20 30.42 0.39 -19.65
N GLU A 21 30.70 1.68 -19.45
CA GLU A 21 30.21 2.40 -18.27
C GLU A 21 28.68 2.48 -18.26
N MET A 22 28.07 2.79 -19.41
CA MET A 22 26.61 2.90 -19.53
C MET A 22 25.89 1.56 -19.37
N GLN A 23 26.52 0.45 -19.75
CA GLN A 23 25.98 -0.91 -19.59
C GLN A 23 26.13 -1.44 -18.16
N SER A 24 27.21 -1.08 -17.44
CA SER A 24 27.37 -1.44 -16.02
C SER A 24 26.42 -0.66 -15.09
N LYS A 25 26.18 0.63 -15.37
CA LYS A 25 25.21 1.44 -14.62
C LYS A 25 23.78 0.91 -14.76
N LYS A 26 23.45 0.39 -15.95
CA LYS A 26 22.12 -0.16 -16.25
C LYS A 26 21.85 -1.53 -15.62
N GLN A 27 22.90 -2.28 -15.25
CA GLN A 27 22.77 -3.61 -14.66
C GLN A 27 22.49 -3.55 -13.15
N VAL A 28 22.89 -2.47 -12.46
CA VAL A 28 22.55 -2.21 -11.05
C VAL A 28 21.09 -1.74 -10.91
N ASP A 29 20.56 -1.05 -11.93
CA ASP A 29 19.21 -0.47 -11.93
C ASP A 29 18.07 -1.51 -12.04
N GLN A 30 18.37 -2.74 -12.49
CA GLN A 30 17.34 -3.77 -12.70
C GLN A 30 17.06 -4.69 -11.50
N ASN A 31 17.70 -4.50 -10.34
CA ASN A 31 17.52 -5.44 -9.23
C ASN A 31 17.49 -4.83 -7.82
N TRP A 32 17.26 -3.52 -7.71
CA TRP A 32 17.26 -2.84 -6.42
C TRP A 32 16.24 -3.46 -5.44
N THR A 33 15.10 -3.95 -5.93
CA THR A 33 14.05 -4.62 -5.15
C THR A 33 14.53 -5.84 -4.37
N HIS A 34 15.59 -6.51 -4.82
CA HIS A 34 16.14 -7.69 -4.14
C HIS A 34 17.15 -7.36 -3.03
N TYR A 35 17.70 -6.15 -3.02
CA TYR A 35 18.78 -5.76 -2.11
C TYR A 35 18.45 -4.55 -1.26
N ILE A 36 17.27 -3.96 -1.46
CA ILE A 36 16.86 -2.74 -0.77
C ILE A 36 16.97 -2.88 0.74
N ARG A 37 17.43 -1.81 1.38
CA ARG A 37 17.48 -1.67 2.84
C ARG A 37 16.69 -0.43 3.19
N THR A 38 15.59 -0.63 3.91
CA THR A 38 14.59 0.40 4.13
C THR A 38 14.74 1.07 5.48
N SER A 39 14.46 2.37 5.53
CA SER A 39 14.10 3.09 6.75
C SER A 39 12.60 3.33 6.77
N GLY A 40 11.96 3.22 7.94
CA GLY A 40 10.53 3.44 8.11
C GLY A 40 10.25 4.75 8.84
N HIS A 41 9.37 5.59 8.29
CA HIS A 41 9.04 6.90 8.86
C HIS A 41 7.56 7.24 8.69
N GLY A 42 6.97 7.98 9.63
CA GLY A 42 5.77 8.76 9.30
C GLY A 42 6.13 9.89 8.34
N VAL A 43 5.20 10.29 7.46
CA VAL A 43 5.43 11.42 6.53
C VAL A 43 4.38 12.50 6.60
N ASN A 44 4.85 13.73 6.57
CA ASN A 44 4.09 14.92 6.22
C ASN A 44 5.07 15.96 5.66
N LYS A 45 4.57 17.04 5.06
CA LYS A 45 5.45 18.04 4.43
C LYS A 45 6.51 18.64 5.37
N ALA A 46 6.24 18.68 6.67
CA ALA A 46 7.14 19.28 7.65
C ALA A 46 8.31 18.36 8.07
N ASN A 47 8.23 17.06 7.84
CA ASN A 47 9.25 16.10 8.29
C ASN A 47 10.06 15.44 7.15
N ILE A 48 9.71 15.68 5.87
CA ILE A 48 10.39 15.05 4.72
C ILE A 48 11.91 15.26 4.75
N GLU A 49 12.39 16.50 4.97
CA GLU A 49 13.84 16.76 4.99
C GLU A 49 14.56 16.00 6.12
N ARG A 50 13.86 15.74 7.24
CA ARG A 50 14.40 14.92 8.33
C ARG A 50 14.51 13.46 7.91
N ASN A 51 13.51 12.92 7.24
CA ASN A 51 13.50 11.54 6.75
C ASN A 51 14.60 11.33 5.69
N ILE A 52 14.78 12.30 4.79
CA ILE A 52 15.87 12.31 3.79
C ILE A 52 17.24 12.29 4.48
N LYS A 53 17.44 13.17 5.46
CA LYS A 53 18.69 13.23 6.22
C LYS A 53 18.97 11.91 6.94
N ASP A 54 17.98 11.33 7.60
CA ASP A 54 18.11 10.05 8.29
C ASP A 54 18.55 8.93 7.33
N ALA A 55 17.89 8.82 6.16
CA ALA A 55 18.26 7.83 5.15
C ALA A 55 19.71 7.96 4.67
N GLN A 56 20.20 9.20 4.52
CA GLN A 56 21.60 9.46 4.16
C GLN A 56 22.58 9.11 5.29
N GLU A 57 22.26 9.47 6.53
CA GLU A 57 23.10 9.20 7.71
C GLU A 57 23.18 7.70 8.04
N THR A 58 22.13 6.96 7.73
CA THR A 58 22.03 5.50 7.94
C THR A 58 22.48 4.67 6.73
N TYR A 59 22.77 5.32 5.60
CA TYR A 59 23.16 4.68 4.33
C TYR A 59 22.11 3.66 3.82
N LEU A 60 20.84 3.91 4.13
CA LEU A 60 19.70 3.13 3.66
C LEU A 60 19.24 3.66 2.30
N PHE A 61 18.97 2.74 1.37
CA PHE A 61 18.64 3.06 -0.02
C PHE A 61 17.22 2.60 -0.37
N GLY A 62 16.30 2.84 0.56
CA GLY A 62 14.87 2.79 0.40
C GLY A 62 14.23 3.52 1.56
N ILE A 63 13.26 4.40 1.28
CA ILE A 63 12.58 5.19 2.30
C ILE A 63 11.11 4.79 2.29
N GLU A 64 10.72 3.98 3.26
CA GLU A 64 9.32 3.64 3.49
C GLU A 64 8.66 4.75 4.31
N VAL A 65 7.52 5.22 3.83
CA VAL A 65 6.71 6.22 4.53
C VAL A 65 5.31 5.74 4.86
N ASP A 66 4.93 5.88 6.13
CA ASP A 66 3.57 5.73 6.61
C ASP A 66 2.79 7.02 6.35
N ASN A 67 1.83 6.93 5.43
CA ASN A 67 0.95 8.02 5.02
C ASN A 67 -0.49 7.52 4.88
N ASP A 68 -0.66 6.33 4.29
CA ASP A 68 -1.94 5.62 4.19
C ASP A 68 -3.15 6.48 3.74
N PRO A 69 -3.17 6.99 2.48
CA PRO A 69 -4.33 7.69 1.95
C PRO A 69 -5.66 6.91 2.06
N PRO A 70 -5.72 5.60 1.72
CA PRO A 70 -6.99 4.88 1.72
C PRO A 70 -7.44 4.39 3.10
N GLY A 71 -6.53 4.21 4.08
CA GLY A 71 -6.86 3.62 5.38
C GLY A 71 -7.20 4.62 6.49
N ARG A 72 -7.38 5.90 6.17
CA ARG A 72 -7.94 6.90 7.12
C ARG A 72 -9.14 7.57 6.50
N TYR A 73 -10.28 7.58 7.18
CA TYR A 73 -11.54 8.01 6.55
C TYR A 73 -11.50 9.46 6.03
N GLY A 74 -10.83 10.36 6.76
CA GLY A 74 -10.63 11.74 6.30
C GLY A 74 -9.86 11.83 4.97
N SER A 75 -8.77 11.07 4.83
CA SER A 75 -7.99 11.06 3.58
C SER A 75 -8.58 10.15 2.51
N PHE A 76 -9.40 9.17 2.89
CA PHE A 76 -10.18 8.38 1.96
C PHE A 76 -11.16 9.29 1.19
N LEU A 77 -11.77 10.26 1.89
CA LEU A 77 -12.64 11.27 1.29
C LEU A 77 -11.85 12.34 0.52
N ASP A 78 -10.75 12.85 1.08
CA ASP A 78 -9.88 13.81 0.41
C ASP A 78 -8.38 13.48 0.61
N PRO A 79 -7.73 12.81 -0.36
CA PRO A 79 -6.33 12.41 -0.24
C PRO A 79 -5.34 13.52 -0.61
N THR A 80 -5.78 14.75 -0.93
CA THR A 80 -4.97 15.79 -1.57
C THR A 80 -3.68 16.09 -0.80
N GLU A 81 -3.77 16.36 0.50
CA GLU A 81 -2.60 16.69 1.32
C GLU A 81 -1.58 15.54 1.36
N LYS A 82 -2.09 14.33 1.54
CA LYS A 82 -1.28 13.11 1.61
C LYS A 82 -0.58 12.82 0.28
N LEU A 83 -1.28 12.97 -0.85
CA LEU A 83 -0.68 12.80 -2.18
C LEU A 83 0.40 13.84 -2.46
N GLU A 84 0.21 15.09 -2.04
CA GLU A 84 1.23 16.13 -2.19
C GLU A 84 2.48 15.81 -1.37
N ALA A 85 2.32 15.32 -0.14
CA ALA A 85 3.44 14.87 0.68
C ALA A 85 4.22 13.73 0.01
N LEU A 86 3.54 12.73 -0.57
CA LEU A 86 4.20 11.64 -1.31
C LEU A 86 4.94 12.14 -2.54
N LYS A 87 4.38 13.11 -3.27
CA LYS A 87 5.04 13.70 -4.43
C LYS A 87 6.34 14.41 -4.06
N ILE A 88 6.32 15.16 -2.96
CA ILE A 88 7.52 15.82 -2.44
C ILE A 88 8.52 14.74 -1.99
N MET A 89 8.08 13.76 -1.20
CA MET A 89 8.94 12.68 -0.70
C MET A 89 9.65 11.94 -1.84
N ALA A 90 8.92 11.52 -2.88
CA ALA A 90 9.49 10.86 -4.06
C ALA A 90 10.53 11.76 -4.75
N SER A 91 10.18 13.01 -5.02
CA SER A 91 11.10 13.97 -5.64
C SER A 91 12.40 14.13 -4.83
N ARG A 92 12.30 14.26 -3.51
CA ARG A 92 13.45 14.43 -2.62
C ARG A 92 14.30 13.17 -2.52
N ALA A 93 13.69 11.98 -2.51
CA ALA A 93 14.41 10.71 -2.54
C ALA A 93 15.21 10.56 -3.85
N HIS A 94 14.59 10.88 -5.00
CA HIS A 94 15.26 10.80 -6.30
C HIS A 94 16.44 11.77 -6.43
N GLU A 95 16.36 12.96 -5.84
CA GLU A 95 17.48 13.93 -5.82
C GLU A 95 18.76 13.38 -5.17
N ILE A 96 18.62 12.46 -4.21
CA ILE A 96 19.75 11.80 -3.54
C ILE A 96 20.05 10.41 -4.10
N ASN A 97 19.50 10.06 -5.27
CA ASN A 97 19.58 8.74 -5.91
C ASN A 97 19.08 7.60 -4.99
N ASN A 98 17.97 7.85 -4.30
CA ASN A 98 17.31 6.90 -3.40
C ASN A 98 15.87 6.62 -3.90
N TYR A 99 15.24 5.58 -3.36
CA TYR A 99 13.87 5.18 -3.67
C TYR A 99 12.92 5.49 -2.50
N ALA A 100 11.65 5.76 -2.79
CA ALA A 100 10.61 5.97 -1.80
C ALA A 100 9.43 5.01 -2.01
N PHE A 101 8.91 4.44 -0.92
CA PHE A 101 7.76 3.53 -0.91
C PHE A 101 6.75 4.00 0.11
N VAL A 102 5.47 3.79 -0.15
CA VAL A 102 4.42 4.17 0.79
C VAL A 102 3.74 2.94 1.37
N TYR A 103 3.56 2.94 2.68
CA TYR A 103 2.66 2.04 3.38
C TYR A 103 1.22 2.52 3.21
N ILE A 104 0.34 1.58 2.83
CA ILE A 104 -1.12 1.78 2.85
C ILE A 104 -1.80 0.56 3.48
N ALA A 105 -2.91 0.80 4.18
CA ALA A 105 -3.78 -0.27 4.62
C ALA A 105 -4.45 -0.94 3.41
N GLY A 106 -4.59 -2.26 3.49
CA GLY A 106 -5.24 -3.09 2.47
C GLY A 106 -6.75 -3.08 2.64
N LEU A 107 -7.22 -3.58 3.78
CA LEU A 107 -8.65 -3.76 4.07
C LEU A 107 -9.09 -3.03 5.33
N GLU A 108 -8.30 -2.10 5.86
CA GLU A 108 -8.62 -1.35 7.09
C GLU A 108 -8.90 0.12 6.75
N CYS A 109 -9.84 0.74 7.46
CA CYS A 109 -10.00 2.19 7.46
C CYS A 109 -10.36 2.70 8.85
N ILE A 110 -9.54 3.61 9.38
CA ILE A 110 -9.74 4.20 10.69
C ILE A 110 -10.41 5.58 10.58
N THR A 111 -11.45 5.78 11.38
CA THR A 111 -12.03 7.10 11.64
C THR A 111 -11.57 7.58 13.02
N ASN A 112 -10.73 8.61 13.05
CA ASN A 112 -10.32 9.21 14.32
C ASN A 112 -11.50 9.90 15.02
N ASP A 113 -11.60 9.83 16.35
CA ASP A 113 -12.64 10.52 17.14
C ASP A 113 -14.08 10.21 16.63
N ALA A 114 -14.32 8.95 16.27
CA ALA A 114 -15.55 8.47 15.65
C ALA A 114 -16.79 8.62 16.53
N ASP A 115 -16.62 8.50 17.85
CA ASP A 115 -17.71 8.65 18.84
C ASP A 115 -18.34 10.05 18.80
N ASN A 116 -17.57 11.08 18.41
CA ASN A 116 -18.01 12.46 18.35
C ASN A 116 -18.36 12.94 16.92
N LYS A 117 -18.32 12.04 15.93
CA LYS A 117 -18.57 12.39 14.53
C LYS A 117 -19.93 11.93 14.03
N GLU A 118 -20.57 12.77 13.23
CA GLU A 118 -21.78 12.40 12.48
C GLU A 118 -21.45 11.35 11.40
N HIS A 119 -20.31 11.53 10.72
CA HIS A 119 -19.83 10.65 9.66
C HIS A 119 -18.60 9.85 10.09
N THR A 120 -18.69 8.53 9.94
CA THR A 120 -17.60 7.58 10.11
C THR A 120 -17.69 6.56 8.98
N PHE A 121 -16.60 5.83 8.71
CA PHE A 121 -16.62 4.83 7.66
C PHE A 121 -17.76 3.83 7.88
N PHE A 122 -17.94 3.33 9.11
CA PHE A 122 -19.01 2.35 9.37
C PHE A 122 -20.41 2.97 9.29
N LYS A 123 -20.60 4.22 9.73
CA LYS A 123 -21.92 4.89 9.66
C LYS A 123 -22.35 5.14 8.20
N ASP A 124 -21.40 5.50 7.34
CA ASP A 124 -21.67 5.84 5.94
C ASP A 124 -21.71 4.59 5.04
N HIS A 125 -20.96 3.54 5.38
CA HIS A 125 -20.80 2.32 4.58
C HIS A 125 -20.93 1.03 5.40
N PRO A 126 -22.04 0.80 6.14
CA PRO A 126 -22.19 -0.35 7.04
C PRO A 126 -22.26 -1.71 6.32
N ASP A 127 -22.60 -1.70 5.04
CA ASP A 127 -22.69 -2.86 4.17
C ASP A 127 -21.33 -3.32 3.62
N TRP A 128 -20.33 -2.43 3.56
CA TRP A 128 -19.01 -2.74 3.00
C TRP A 128 -18.10 -3.52 3.96
N VAL A 129 -18.49 -3.68 5.22
CA VAL A 129 -17.64 -4.27 6.27
C VAL A 129 -17.63 -5.79 6.21
N GLN A 130 -16.47 -6.39 6.48
CA GLN A 130 -16.35 -7.83 6.66
C GLN A 130 -17.17 -8.29 7.86
N ARG A 131 -17.72 -9.50 7.77
CA ARG A 131 -18.56 -10.07 8.84
C ARG A 131 -18.17 -11.51 9.10
N ASP A 132 -18.22 -11.92 10.35
CA ASP A 132 -18.05 -13.34 10.67
C ASP A 132 -19.32 -14.11 10.32
N ILE A 133 -19.28 -15.43 10.51
CA ILE A 133 -20.43 -16.30 10.20
C ILE A 133 -21.70 -15.92 10.99
N ASP A 134 -21.53 -15.34 12.18
CA ASP A 134 -22.62 -14.88 13.06
C ASP A 134 -23.05 -13.44 12.72
N GLU A 135 -22.60 -12.91 11.58
CA GLU A 135 -22.90 -11.59 11.04
C GLU A 135 -22.35 -10.42 11.85
N ARG A 136 -21.46 -10.69 12.82
CA ARG A 136 -20.79 -9.66 13.61
C ARG A 136 -19.84 -8.86 12.69
N PRO A 137 -19.97 -7.52 12.62
CA PRO A 137 -19.11 -6.70 11.79
C PRO A 137 -17.72 -6.58 12.41
N ALA A 138 -16.69 -6.61 11.56
CA ALA A 138 -15.30 -6.39 11.94
C ALA A 138 -15.01 -4.90 12.14
N VAL A 139 -15.61 -4.36 13.21
CA VAL A 139 -15.43 -2.97 13.66
C VAL A 139 -14.87 -3.01 15.08
N PHE A 140 -13.77 -2.29 15.28
CA PHE A 140 -13.02 -2.26 16.52
C PHE A 140 -12.91 -0.83 17.04
N GLY A 141 -12.73 -0.69 18.34
CA GLY A 141 -12.62 0.61 19.00
C GLY A 141 -11.31 0.75 19.77
N GLY A 142 -11.13 1.92 20.38
CA GLY A 142 -9.97 2.26 21.20
C GLY A 142 -9.54 1.17 22.18
N GLY A 143 -8.22 0.94 22.25
CA GLY A 143 -7.62 -0.08 23.12
C GLY A 143 -7.61 -1.51 22.55
N THR A 144 -8.19 -1.73 21.36
CA THR A 144 -8.07 -3.02 20.67
C THR A 144 -6.66 -3.27 20.14
N ALA A 145 -6.00 -2.21 19.67
CA ALA A 145 -4.59 -2.19 19.29
C ALA A 145 -3.93 -0.86 19.70
N PHE A 146 -2.60 -0.81 19.74
CA PHE A 146 -1.88 0.39 20.20
C PHE A 146 -2.05 1.60 19.27
N TRP A 147 -2.41 1.38 18.01
CA TRP A 147 -2.64 2.42 17.00
C TRP A 147 -4.09 2.88 16.88
N ILE A 148 -5.01 2.29 17.66
CA ILE A 148 -6.42 2.66 17.71
C ILE A 148 -6.63 3.48 18.99
N GLY A 149 -6.75 4.80 18.82
CA GLY A 149 -6.91 5.74 19.92
C GLY A 149 -8.25 5.58 20.64
N GLU A 150 -8.33 6.11 21.86
CA GLU A 150 -9.61 6.24 22.55
C GLU A 150 -10.59 7.08 21.71
N GLY A 151 -11.81 6.57 21.49
CA GLY A 151 -12.82 7.20 20.65
C GLY A 151 -12.66 6.96 19.14
N ASP A 152 -11.59 6.31 18.69
CA ASP A 152 -11.40 5.95 17.28
C ASP A 152 -12.25 4.71 16.91
N GLU A 153 -12.66 4.66 15.65
CA GLU A 153 -13.29 3.51 15.00
C GLU A 153 -12.30 2.92 14.00
N ASP A 154 -12.11 1.60 14.04
CA ASP A 154 -11.30 0.82 13.11
C ASP A 154 -12.16 -0.19 12.36
N VAL A 155 -12.30 -0.04 11.04
CA VAL A 155 -13.21 -0.84 10.20
C VAL A 155 -12.44 -1.73 9.25
N TRP A 156 -12.79 -3.03 9.22
CA TRP A 156 -12.23 -4.01 8.28
C TRP A 156 -13.20 -4.30 7.14
N ILE A 157 -12.75 -4.13 5.91
CA ILE A 157 -13.56 -3.91 4.71
C ILE A 157 -13.56 -5.15 3.82
N SER A 158 -14.73 -5.47 3.27
CA SER A 158 -14.90 -6.58 2.34
C SER A 158 -14.16 -6.30 1.04
N PRO A 159 -13.21 -7.18 0.62
CA PRO A 159 -12.53 -7.01 -0.66
C PRO A 159 -13.48 -7.17 -1.87
N TYR A 160 -14.69 -7.68 -1.64
CA TYR A 160 -15.73 -7.85 -2.65
C TYR A 160 -16.75 -6.69 -2.67
N ALA A 161 -16.68 -5.74 -1.73
CA ALA A 161 -17.42 -4.48 -1.83
C ALA A 161 -16.89 -3.68 -3.04
N THR A 162 -17.60 -3.77 -4.17
CA THR A 162 -17.08 -3.34 -5.48
C THR A 162 -16.87 -1.83 -5.55
N GLU A 163 -17.74 -1.04 -4.93
CA GLU A 163 -17.62 0.41 -4.91
C GLU A 163 -16.37 0.85 -4.14
N TRP A 164 -16.18 0.35 -2.92
CA TRP A 164 -14.95 0.55 -2.16
C TRP A 164 -13.71 0.14 -2.97
N ARG A 165 -13.72 -1.06 -3.56
CA ARG A 165 -12.58 -1.56 -4.35
C ARG A 165 -12.24 -0.63 -5.52
N ASN A 166 -13.24 -0.06 -6.18
CA ASN A 166 -13.02 0.90 -7.25
C ASN A 166 -12.36 2.18 -6.73
N ILE A 167 -12.84 2.72 -5.60
CA ILE A 167 -12.25 3.91 -4.96
C ILE A 167 -10.82 3.62 -4.50
N TYR A 168 -10.58 2.47 -3.86
CA TYR A 168 -9.26 2.03 -3.40
C TYR A 168 -8.27 1.97 -4.56
N MET A 169 -8.65 1.29 -5.66
CA MET A 169 -7.77 1.18 -6.82
C MET A 169 -7.53 2.53 -7.52
N GLU A 170 -8.50 3.44 -7.48
CA GLU A 170 -8.31 4.81 -7.97
C GLU A 170 -7.30 5.58 -7.10
N GLN A 171 -7.35 5.43 -5.78
CA GLN A 171 -6.35 6.02 -4.89
C GLN A 171 -4.96 5.42 -5.09
N VAL A 172 -4.86 4.11 -5.30
CA VAL A 172 -3.59 3.45 -5.66
C VAL A 172 -3.00 4.03 -6.94
N ARG A 173 -3.82 4.33 -7.97
CA ARG A 173 -3.35 5.01 -9.18
C ARG A 173 -2.83 6.42 -8.88
N LYS A 174 -3.58 7.20 -8.10
CA LYS A 174 -3.17 8.56 -7.69
C LYS A 174 -1.87 8.55 -6.89
N ILE A 175 -1.66 7.54 -6.05
CA ILE A 175 -0.39 7.32 -5.34
C ILE A 175 0.74 7.05 -6.33
N ALA A 176 0.54 6.16 -7.31
CA ALA A 176 1.55 5.88 -8.33
C ALA A 176 1.90 7.14 -9.15
N GLU A 177 0.92 8.01 -9.42
CA GLU A 177 1.12 9.30 -10.11
C GLU A 177 1.99 10.30 -9.33
N THR A 178 2.21 10.10 -8.01
CA THR A 178 3.10 10.98 -7.24
C THR A 178 4.58 10.74 -7.55
N GLY A 179 4.92 9.66 -8.24
CA GLY A 179 6.30 9.24 -8.52
C GLY A 179 6.92 8.37 -7.43
N ILE A 180 6.12 7.87 -6.47
CA ILE A 180 6.55 6.85 -5.52
C ILE A 180 7.01 5.59 -6.28
N ASP A 181 8.07 4.94 -5.80
CA ASP A 181 8.71 3.79 -6.46
C ASP A 181 8.02 2.45 -6.14
N GLY A 182 7.15 2.42 -5.12
CA GLY A 182 6.29 1.27 -4.85
C GLY A 182 5.40 1.43 -3.62
N ILE A 183 4.52 0.45 -3.44
CA ILE A 183 3.45 0.49 -2.45
C ILE A 183 3.56 -0.79 -1.60
N TYR A 184 3.66 -0.62 -0.29
CA TYR A 184 3.54 -1.69 0.69
C TYR A 184 2.08 -1.74 1.16
N VAL A 185 1.37 -2.82 0.80
CA VAL A 185 -0.03 -3.03 1.19
C VAL A 185 -0.05 -3.90 2.42
N ASP A 186 -0.38 -3.31 3.57
CA ASP A 186 -0.49 -4.06 4.82
C ASP A 186 -1.91 -4.57 5.04
N ILE A 187 -2.05 -5.53 5.95
CA ILE A 187 -3.34 -6.02 6.45
C ILE A 187 -4.41 -6.37 5.38
N PRO A 188 -4.07 -7.04 4.26
CA PRO A 188 -5.06 -7.47 3.26
C PRO A 188 -5.72 -8.81 3.63
N TYR A 189 -6.12 -8.97 4.90
CA TYR A 189 -6.58 -10.24 5.45
C TYR A 189 -7.80 -10.07 6.36
N TRP A 190 -8.30 -11.18 6.89
CA TRP A 190 -9.31 -11.20 7.94
C TRP A 190 -8.70 -11.12 9.35
N MET A 191 -9.19 -10.17 10.16
CA MET A 191 -8.66 -9.95 11.49
C MET A 191 -8.96 -11.12 12.44
N THR A 192 -7.91 -11.84 12.84
CA THR A 192 -7.96 -12.91 13.86
C THR A 192 -7.10 -12.61 15.08
N HIS A 193 -6.27 -11.57 15.05
CA HIS A 193 -5.31 -11.28 16.12
C HIS A 193 -5.93 -10.50 17.29
N PHE A 194 -7.13 -9.95 17.11
CA PHE A 194 -7.84 -9.25 18.16
C PHE A 194 -8.59 -10.21 19.09
N ARG A 195 -8.68 -9.83 20.36
CA ARG A 195 -9.33 -10.63 21.40
C ARG A 195 -10.78 -10.91 21.01
N GLY A 196 -11.16 -12.19 21.02
CA GLY A 196 -12.52 -12.62 20.64
C GLY A 196 -12.74 -12.83 19.15
N TRP A 197 -11.67 -12.76 18.33
CA TRP A 197 -11.70 -13.00 16.88
C TRP A 197 -10.79 -14.15 16.42
N THR A 198 -10.00 -14.74 17.32
CA THR A 198 -8.99 -15.79 17.04
C THR A 198 -9.55 -17.03 16.35
N ASP A 199 -10.78 -17.40 16.68
CA ASP A 199 -11.40 -18.66 16.22
C ASP A 199 -12.59 -18.39 15.26
N THR A 200 -12.59 -17.23 14.58
CA THR A 200 -13.65 -16.83 13.66
C THR A 200 -13.34 -17.20 12.21
N TRP A 201 -14.40 -17.33 11.39
CA TRP A 201 -14.32 -17.63 9.96
C TRP A 201 -14.73 -16.44 9.12
N ALA A 202 -14.08 -16.31 7.96
CA ALA A 202 -14.10 -15.08 7.19
C ALA A 202 -14.21 -15.26 5.67
N SER A 203 -14.73 -14.28 4.93
CA SER A 203 -15.74 -13.31 5.39
C SER A 203 -17.11 -13.83 4.96
N PHE A 204 -18.13 -13.65 5.79
CA PHE A 204 -19.52 -14.04 5.55
C PHE A 204 -20.43 -12.84 5.28
N ASP A 205 -19.85 -11.68 4.96
CA ASP A 205 -20.57 -10.55 4.41
C ASP A 205 -21.26 -10.91 3.08
N VAL A 206 -22.27 -10.11 2.72
CA VAL A 206 -23.12 -10.39 1.56
C VAL A 206 -22.34 -10.43 0.25
N TYR A 207 -21.26 -9.64 0.10
CA TYR A 207 -20.47 -9.61 -1.11
C TYR A 207 -19.59 -10.85 -1.23
N THR A 208 -18.93 -11.25 -0.14
CA THR A 208 -18.07 -12.43 -0.13
C THR A 208 -18.88 -13.71 -0.36
N VAL A 209 -20.04 -13.86 0.29
CA VAL A 209 -20.94 -15.02 0.08
C VAL A 209 -21.46 -15.05 -1.36
N ALA A 210 -21.85 -13.90 -1.92
CA ALA A 210 -22.28 -13.83 -3.31
C ALA A 210 -21.16 -14.23 -4.28
N ALA A 211 -19.94 -13.70 -4.10
CA ALA A 211 -18.80 -14.03 -4.93
C ALA A 211 -18.38 -15.51 -4.81
N PHE A 212 -18.46 -16.08 -3.62
CA PHE A 212 -18.24 -17.51 -3.41
C PHE A 212 -19.27 -18.35 -4.18
N LYS A 213 -20.56 -18.01 -4.05
CA LYS A 213 -21.65 -18.71 -4.71
C LYS A 213 -21.57 -18.61 -6.23
N GLU A 214 -21.20 -17.45 -6.77
CA GLU A 214 -20.99 -17.27 -8.20
C GLU A 214 -19.89 -18.20 -8.73
N ARG A 215 -18.79 -18.36 -7.99
CA ARG A 215 -17.64 -19.17 -8.41
C ARG A 215 -17.83 -20.67 -8.24
N THR A 216 -18.56 -21.08 -7.21
CA THR A 216 -18.64 -22.50 -6.80
C THR A 216 -20.01 -23.12 -7.05
N GLY A 217 -21.06 -22.31 -7.18
CA GLY A 217 -22.45 -22.77 -7.18
C GLY A 217 -23.01 -23.06 -5.78
N LEU A 218 -22.20 -23.00 -4.72
CA LEU A 218 -22.56 -23.35 -3.35
C LEU A 218 -22.89 -22.10 -2.52
N ASP A 219 -23.90 -22.18 -1.66
CA ASP A 219 -24.20 -21.17 -0.64
C ASP A 219 -23.35 -21.44 0.61
N ALA A 220 -22.29 -20.64 0.82
CA ALA A 220 -21.35 -20.83 1.93
C ALA A 220 -22.01 -20.88 3.32
N LYS A 221 -23.19 -20.27 3.49
CA LYS A 221 -23.92 -20.26 4.78
C LYS A 221 -24.78 -21.51 5.00
N LYS A 222 -25.03 -22.32 3.97
CA LYS A 222 -26.02 -23.41 4.02
C LYS A 222 -25.48 -24.74 3.54
N ASP A 223 -24.63 -24.72 2.53
CA ASP A 223 -24.18 -25.91 1.83
C ASP A 223 -22.85 -26.44 2.40
N LEU A 224 -22.20 -25.70 3.31
CA LEU A 224 -20.93 -26.08 3.93
C LEU A 224 -21.06 -26.23 5.45
N LYS A 225 -20.28 -27.15 6.01
CA LYS A 225 -20.02 -27.36 7.43
C LYS A 225 -18.60 -26.92 7.75
N LEU A 226 -18.45 -25.68 8.19
CA LEU A 226 -17.13 -25.13 8.48
C LEU A 226 -16.37 -25.97 9.51
N GLY A 227 -15.10 -26.25 9.21
CA GLY A 227 -14.23 -27.08 10.05
C GLY A 227 -14.43 -28.60 9.89
N ASP A 228 -15.40 -29.07 9.12
CA ASP A 228 -15.60 -30.49 8.82
C ASP A 228 -14.92 -30.89 7.51
N PHE A 229 -13.72 -31.49 7.60
CA PHE A 229 -12.99 -31.99 6.43
C PHE A 229 -13.65 -33.21 5.75
N THR A 230 -14.73 -33.73 6.32
CA THR A 230 -15.52 -34.83 5.74
C THR A 230 -16.78 -34.34 5.03
N ASP A 231 -17.02 -33.03 5.00
CA ASP A 231 -18.08 -32.44 4.19
C ASP A 231 -17.94 -32.88 2.72
N PRO A 232 -18.99 -33.44 2.09
CA PRO A 232 -18.95 -33.81 0.68
C PRO A 232 -18.82 -32.62 -0.29
N ASN A 233 -19.04 -31.39 0.19
CA ASN A 233 -18.84 -30.14 -0.55
C ASN A 233 -17.49 -29.49 -0.19
#